data_AF-A0A7W0SBR6-F1
#
_entry.id   AF-A0A7W0SBR6-F1
#
_cell.length_a   1.000
_cell.length_b   1.000
_cell.length_c   1.000
_cell.angle_alpha   90.00
_cell.angle_beta   90.00
_cell.angle_gamma   90.00
#
_symmetry.space_group_name_H-M   'P 1'
#
loop_
_entity.id
_entity.type
_entity.pdbx_description
1 polymer ?
#
loop_
_entity_poly.entity_id
_entity_poly.type
_entity_poly.pdbx_seq_one_letter_code
_entity_poly.pdbx_strand_id
1 'polypeptide(L)'
;MFERLTEARVALKEVVASLEPETLEGASATQLVEEFASIERLAAAGKALCAKRVADSGAWRHDGDRSAARWMARTTGTSVGSALGVLETAERVADLPATETALCSGELSELQAKEIVSAAAASPGSERELLTIATTNSVSELKERCATVKAAARSDELDRYEAIRARRRLRHFRDPDGAFHLDAVLTP
;
A
#
# COMPACT_ATOMS: atom_id res chain seq x y z
N MET A 1 -25.65 0.12 -6.28
CA MET A 1 -24.19 0.34 -6.44
C MET A 1 -23.80 0.35 -7.91
N PHE A 2 -23.99 -0.75 -8.66
CA PHE A 2 -23.64 -0.82 -10.09
C PHE A 2 -24.34 0.25 -10.96
N GLU A 3 -25.60 0.55 -10.68
CA GLU A 3 -26.36 1.62 -11.36
C GLU A 3 -25.70 2.99 -11.15
N ARG A 4 -25.46 3.41 -9.90
CA ARG A 4 -24.75 4.66 -9.58
C ARG A 4 -23.36 4.77 -10.22
N LEU A 5 -22.59 3.67 -10.25
CA LEU A 5 -21.28 3.65 -10.92
C LEU A 5 -21.44 3.80 -12.45
N THR A 6 -22.50 3.23 -13.01
CA THR A 6 -22.83 3.37 -14.45
C THR A 6 -23.24 4.81 -14.77
N GLU A 7 -24.08 5.43 -13.95
CA GLU A 7 -24.47 6.84 -14.07
C GLU A 7 -23.23 7.75 -14.00
N ALA A 8 -22.36 7.56 -13.01
CA ALA A 8 -21.12 8.32 -12.88
C ALA A 8 -20.22 8.17 -14.12
N ARG A 9 -20.10 6.95 -14.67
CA ARG A 9 -19.35 6.70 -15.90
C ARG A 9 -19.96 7.38 -17.11
N VAL A 10 -21.30 7.41 -17.23
CA VAL A 10 -22.00 8.09 -18.32
C VAL A 10 -21.79 9.60 -18.24
N ALA A 11 -22.00 10.19 -17.05
CA ALA A 11 -21.77 11.61 -16.82
C ALA A 11 -20.31 12.01 -17.15
N LEU A 12 -19.34 11.23 -16.69
CA LEU A 12 -17.92 11.48 -17.00
C LEU A 12 -17.63 11.42 -18.50
N LYS A 13 -18.24 10.45 -19.21
CA LYS A 13 -18.10 10.32 -20.67
C LYS A 13 -18.65 11.56 -21.38
N GLU A 14 -19.79 12.08 -20.94
CA GLU A 14 -20.40 13.28 -21.52
C GLU A 14 -19.49 14.50 -21.31
N VAL A 15 -19.00 14.71 -20.08
CA VAL A 15 -18.07 15.81 -19.76
C VAL A 15 -16.82 15.78 -20.65
N VAL A 16 -16.17 14.61 -20.77
CA VAL A 16 -14.97 14.44 -21.60
C VAL A 16 -15.28 14.66 -23.08
N ALA A 17 -16.43 14.19 -23.57
CA ALA A 17 -16.84 14.34 -24.96
C ALA A 17 -17.15 15.80 -25.35
N SER A 18 -17.62 16.60 -24.39
CA SER A 18 -17.89 18.03 -24.58
C SER A 18 -16.71 18.95 -24.26
N LEU A 19 -15.56 18.41 -23.87
CA LEU A 19 -14.40 19.21 -23.48
C LEU A 19 -13.78 19.86 -24.72
N GLU A 20 -13.61 21.18 -24.69
CA GLU A 20 -12.92 21.96 -25.72
C GLU A 20 -11.66 22.59 -25.09
N PRO A 21 -10.52 21.88 -25.02
CA PRO A 21 -9.35 22.35 -24.27
C PRO A 21 -8.80 23.70 -24.74
N GLU A 22 -8.93 24.00 -26.03
CA GLU A 22 -8.45 25.24 -26.65
C GLU A 22 -9.27 26.47 -26.23
N THR A 23 -10.48 26.28 -25.69
CA THR A 23 -11.36 27.38 -25.24
C THR A 23 -11.30 27.61 -23.73
N LEU A 24 -10.56 26.77 -22.99
CA LEU A 24 -10.44 26.87 -21.54
C LEU A 24 -9.46 27.97 -21.11
N GLU A 25 -9.89 28.79 -20.16
CA GLU A 25 -8.96 29.61 -19.37
C GLU A 25 -8.07 28.73 -18.49
N GLY A 26 -6.82 29.13 -18.30
CA GLY A 26 -5.83 28.32 -17.57
C GLY A 26 -6.23 27.98 -16.12
N ALA A 27 -6.96 28.86 -15.43
CA ALA A 27 -7.48 28.58 -14.09
C ALA A 27 -8.54 27.47 -14.11
N SER A 28 -9.47 27.52 -15.06
CA SER A 28 -10.50 26.49 -15.26
C SER A 28 -9.89 25.16 -15.67
N ALA A 29 -8.87 25.17 -16.54
CA ALA A 29 -8.13 23.96 -16.91
C ALA A 29 -7.43 23.32 -15.70
N THR A 30 -6.85 24.14 -14.80
CA THR A 30 -6.22 23.64 -13.57
C THR A 30 -7.24 22.94 -12.67
N GLN A 31 -8.40 23.57 -12.43
CA GLN A 31 -9.48 22.97 -11.62
C GLN A 31 -9.99 21.66 -12.23
N LEU A 32 -10.15 21.61 -13.56
CA LEU A 32 -10.58 20.38 -14.23
C LEU A 32 -9.57 19.25 -14.05
N VAL A 33 -8.27 19.53 -14.13
CA VAL A 33 -7.21 18.53 -13.86
C VAL A 33 -7.31 18.00 -12.43
N GLU A 34 -7.56 18.86 -11.44
CA GLU A 34 -7.74 18.46 -10.04
C GLU A 34 -8.96 17.54 -9.85
N GLU A 35 -10.09 17.87 -10.49
CA GLU A 35 -11.30 17.06 -10.45
C GLU A 35 -11.12 15.69 -11.12
N PHE A 36 -10.52 15.65 -12.32
CA PHE A 36 -10.20 14.39 -12.98
C PHE A 36 -9.24 13.53 -12.16
N ALA A 37 -8.21 14.13 -11.56
CA ALA A 37 -7.29 13.43 -10.67
C ALA A 37 -8.03 12.85 -9.44
N SER A 38 -8.97 13.59 -8.87
CA SER A 38 -9.81 13.10 -7.76
C SER A 38 -10.64 11.88 -8.17
N ILE A 39 -11.27 11.93 -9.34
CA ILE A 39 -12.03 10.82 -9.92
C ILE A 39 -11.14 9.61 -10.18
N GLU A 40 -9.93 9.81 -10.72
CA GLU A 40 -8.95 8.74 -10.92
C GLU A 40 -8.57 8.06 -9.61
N ARG A 41 -8.33 8.83 -8.53
CA ARG A 41 -8.03 8.27 -7.19
C ARG A 41 -9.17 7.40 -6.67
N LEU A 42 -10.41 7.89 -6.76
CA LEU A 42 -11.59 7.13 -6.34
C LEU A 42 -11.79 5.86 -7.17
N ALA A 43 -11.64 5.95 -8.49
CA ALA A 43 -11.74 4.79 -9.38
C ALA A 43 -10.62 3.76 -9.12
N ALA A 44 -9.39 4.23 -8.87
CA ALA A 44 -8.26 3.38 -8.52
C ALA A 44 -8.48 2.66 -7.19
N ALA A 45 -8.97 3.35 -6.17
CA ALA A 45 -9.31 2.77 -4.87
C ALA A 45 -10.40 1.69 -5.00
N GLY A 46 -11.52 2.00 -5.66
CA GLY A 46 -12.61 1.04 -5.88
C GLY A 46 -12.16 -0.20 -6.66
N LYS A 47 -11.32 0.00 -7.69
CA LYS A 47 -10.69 -1.08 -8.47
C LYS A 47 -9.80 -1.96 -7.59
N ALA A 48 -8.95 -1.38 -6.74
CA ALA A 48 -8.04 -2.11 -5.87
C ALA A 48 -8.79 -3.01 -4.86
N LEU A 49 -9.84 -2.46 -4.22
CA LEU A 49 -10.68 -3.20 -3.27
C LEU A 49 -11.43 -4.37 -3.94
N CYS A 50 -12.04 -4.11 -5.09
CA CYS A 50 -12.71 -5.17 -5.86
C CYS A 50 -11.71 -6.22 -6.37
N ALA A 51 -10.51 -5.82 -6.80
CA ALA A 51 -9.47 -6.73 -7.25
C ALA A 51 -8.99 -7.64 -6.12
N LYS A 52 -8.81 -7.13 -4.90
CA LYS A 52 -8.57 -7.95 -3.70
C LYS A 52 -9.68 -8.97 -3.50
N ARG A 53 -10.94 -8.54 -3.55
CA ARG A 53 -12.08 -9.47 -3.37
C ARG A 53 -12.12 -10.57 -4.44
N VAL A 54 -11.74 -10.24 -5.68
CA VAL A 54 -11.58 -11.23 -6.76
C VAL A 54 -10.43 -12.20 -6.47
N ALA A 55 -9.29 -11.71 -5.97
CA ALA A 55 -8.17 -12.54 -5.55
C ALA A 55 -8.58 -13.53 -4.45
N ASP A 56 -9.25 -13.04 -3.40
CA ASP A 56 -9.71 -13.83 -2.24
C ASP A 56 -10.76 -14.88 -2.62
N SER A 57 -11.73 -14.51 -3.47
CA SER A 57 -12.78 -15.43 -3.92
C SER A 57 -12.32 -16.43 -4.96
N GLY A 58 -11.17 -16.19 -5.59
CA GLY A 58 -10.68 -17.03 -6.68
C GLY A 58 -11.42 -16.86 -8.01
N ALA A 59 -12.29 -15.85 -8.13
CA ALA A 59 -13.11 -15.61 -9.32
C ALA A 59 -12.28 -15.38 -10.60
N TRP A 60 -11.03 -14.94 -10.46
CA TRP A 60 -10.07 -14.79 -11.57
C TRP A 60 -9.79 -16.10 -12.33
N ARG A 61 -10.07 -17.27 -11.74
CA ARG A 61 -9.85 -18.57 -12.38
C ARG A 61 -10.84 -18.86 -13.52
N HIS A 62 -11.99 -18.22 -13.53
CA HIS A 62 -13.06 -18.52 -14.50
C HIS A 62 -12.65 -18.25 -15.95
N ASP A 63 -11.78 -17.26 -16.18
CA ASP A 63 -11.33 -16.86 -17.53
C ASP A 63 -10.00 -17.52 -17.95
N GLY A 64 -9.47 -18.47 -17.17
CA GLY A 64 -8.23 -19.18 -17.49
C GLY A 64 -6.93 -18.42 -17.18
N ASP A 65 -7.00 -17.29 -16.46
CA ASP A 65 -5.81 -16.58 -16.00
C ASP A 65 -5.02 -17.41 -14.98
N ARG A 66 -3.68 -17.30 -15.05
CA ARG A 66 -2.78 -18.08 -14.17
C ARG A 66 -2.58 -17.46 -12.78
N SER A 67 -3.07 -16.24 -12.55
CA SER A 67 -3.04 -15.55 -11.26
C SER A 67 -3.98 -14.35 -11.25
N ALA A 68 -4.38 -13.89 -10.06
CA ALA A 68 -5.17 -12.66 -9.89
C ALA A 68 -4.47 -11.44 -10.52
N ALA A 69 -3.14 -11.33 -10.42
CA ALA A 69 -2.38 -10.25 -11.03
C ALA A 69 -2.45 -10.25 -12.57
N ARG A 70 -2.47 -11.43 -13.22
CA ARG A 70 -2.65 -11.52 -14.68
C ARG A 70 -4.06 -11.15 -15.10
N TRP A 71 -5.06 -11.65 -14.38
CA TRP A 71 -6.46 -11.27 -14.58
C TRP A 71 -6.64 -9.75 -14.48
N MET A 72 -6.08 -9.14 -13.43
CA MET A 72 -6.18 -7.70 -13.22
C MET A 72 -5.46 -6.93 -14.34
N ALA A 73 -4.22 -7.30 -14.65
CA ALA A 73 -3.45 -6.68 -15.74
C ALA A 73 -4.21 -6.70 -17.08
N ARG A 74 -4.80 -7.85 -17.44
CA ARG A 74 -5.63 -8.01 -18.63
C ARG A 74 -6.87 -7.13 -18.58
N THR A 75 -7.57 -7.13 -17.45
CA THR A 75 -8.83 -6.40 -17.26
C THR A 75 -8.63 -4.89 -17.30
N THR A 76 -7.51 -4.40 -16.77
CA THR A 76 -7.24 -2.96 -16.60
C THR A 76 -6.29 -2.41 -17.65
N GLY A 77 -5.76 -3.24 -18.56
CA GLY A 77 -4.81 -2.83 -19.59
C GLY A 77 -3.45 -2.38 -19.05
N THR A 78 -3.00 -2.94 -17.92
CA THR A 78 -1.73 -2.57 -17.27
C THR A 78 -0.71 -3.71 -17.30
N SER A 79 0.52 -3.46 -16.85
CA SER A 79 1.52 -4.52 -16.70
C SER A 79 1.20 -5.43 -15.51
N VAL A 80 1.65 -6.68 -15.57
CA VAL A 80 1.50 -7.64 -14.45
C VAL A 80 2.16 -7.12 -13.17
N GLY A 81 3.29 -6.42 -13.28
CA GLY A 81 3.97 -5.81 -12.13
C GLY A 81 3.16 -4.67 -11.49
N SER A 82 2.50 -3.85 -12.30
CA SER A 82 1.58 -2.81 -11.80
C SER A 82 0.37 -3.45 -11.10
N ALA A 83 -0.26 -4.44 -11.73
CA ALA A 83 -1.38 -5.17 -11.16
C ALA A 83 -1.03 -5.87 -9.84
N LEU A 84 0.15 -6.49 -9.77
CA LEU A 84 0.66 -7.09 -8.53
C LEU A 84 0.83 -6.05 -7.43
N GLY A 85 1.41 -4.88 -7.77
CA GLY A 85 1.56 -3.78 -6.82
C GLY A 85 0.22 -3.29 -6.26
N VAL A 86 -0.82 -3.23 -7.09
CA VAL A 86 -2.17 -2.85 -6.63
C VAL A 86 -2.72 -3.89 -5.67
N LEU A 87 -2.61 -5.18 -5.99
CA LEU A 87 -3.10 -6.28 -5.15
C LEU A 87 -2.37 -6.33 -3.81
N GLU A 88 -1.03 -6.21 -3.80
CA GLU A 88 -0.25 -6.16 -2.56
C GLU A 88 -0.61 -4.94 -1.70
N THR A 89 -0.86 -3.79 -2.33
CA THR A 89 -1.29 -2.58 -1.62
C THR A 89 -2.67 -2.80 -1.00
N ALA A 90 -3.63 -3.34 -1.76
CA ALA A 90 -4.99 -3.62 -1.30
C ALA A 90 -5.05 -4.71 -0.21
N GLU A 91 -4.13 -5.68 -0.25
CA GLU A 91 -4.01 -6.69 0.80
C GLU A 91 -3.58 -6.05 2.12
N ARG A 92 -2.45 -5.33 2.10
CA ARG A 92 -1.81 -4.76 3.30
C ARG A 92 -2.51 -3.52 3.85
N VAL A 93 -3.20 -2.73 3.02
CA VAL A 93 -3.92 -1.54 3.49
C VAL A 93 -5.04 -1.89 4.47
N ALA A 94 -5.56 -3.12 4.43
CA ALA A 94 -6.55 -3.60 5.38
C ALA A 94 -6.05 -3.67 6.84
N ASP A 95 -4.73 -3.71 7.04
CA ASP A 95 -4.10 -3.64 8.37
C ASP A 95 -3.80 -2.18 8.81
N LEU A 96 -4.13 -1.19 7.96
CA LEU A 96 -3.83 0.23 8.10
C LEU A 96 -5.11 1.07 7.89
N PRO A 97 -6.01 1.10 8.90
CA PRO A 97 -7.37 1.61 8.72
C PRO A 97 -7.42 3.11 8.39
N ALA A 98 -6.45 3.91 8.83
CA ALA A 98 -6.40 5.33 8.49
C ALA A 98 -5.98 5.51 7.02
N THR A 99 -5.04 4.69 6.55
CA THR A 99 -4.62 4.66 5.15
C THR A 99 -5.72 4.14 4.23
N GLU A 100 -6.45 3.10 4.65
CA GLU A 100 -7.60 2.57 3.91
C GLU A 100 -8.70 3.63 3.77
N THR A 101 -9.02 4.34 4.85
CA THR A 101 -10.02 5.41 4.83
C THR A 101 -9.63 6.52 3.85
N ALA A 102 -8.39 7.00 3.92
CA ALA A 102 -7.89 8.08 3.06
C ALA A 102 -7.78 7.64 1.58
N LEU A 103 -7.48 6.37 1.32
CA LEU A 103 -7.53 5.81 -0.04
C LEU A 103 -8.98 5.77 -0.56
N CYS A 104 -9.94 5.32 0.27
CA CYS A 104 -11.35 5.22 -0.10
C CYS A 104 -12.05 6.58 -0.27
N SER A 105 -11.60 7.62 0.43
CA SER A 105 -12.10 8.99 0.24
C SER A 105 -11.48 9.71 -0.96
N GLY A 106 -10.47 9.11 -1.60
CA GLY A 106 -9.75 9.73 -2.71
C GLY A 106 -8.76 10.81 -2.28
N GLU A 107 -8.44 10.91 -0.99
CA GLU A 107 -7.39 11.80 -0.46
C GLU A 107 -5.99 11.30 -0.81
N LEU A 108 -5.81 9.98 -0.89
CA LEU A 108 -4.56 9.36 -1.33
C LEU A 108 -4.64 8.83 -2.75
N SER A 109 -3.55 9.02 -3.50
CA SER A 109 -3.30 8.25 -4.71
C SER A 109 -2.84 6.83 -4.40
N GLU A 110 -3.01 5.92 -5.38
CA GLU A 110 -2.54 4.53 -5.31
C GLU A 110 -1.03 4.46 -5.03
N LEU A 111 -0.25 5.38 -5.61
CA LEU A 111 1.19 5.46 -5.39
C LEU A 111 1.53 5.85 -3.95
N GLN A 112 0.86 6.85 -3.38
CA GLN A 112 1.09 7.26 -1.98
C GLN A 112 0.71 6.12 -1.02
N ALA A 113 -0.45 5.50 -1.22
CA ALA A 113 -0.88 4.37 -0.41
C ALA A 113 0.13 3.21 -0.45
N LYS A 114 0.68 2.89 -1.62
CA LYS A 114 1.73 1.87 -1.78
C LYS A 114 2.99 2.19 -0.97
N GLU A 115 3.46 3.43 -0.98
CA GLU A 115 4.64 3.84 -0.22
C GLU A 115 4.40 3.76 1.30
N ILE A 116 3.24 4.25 1.76
CA ILE A 116 2.85 4.20 3.18
C ILE A 116 2.76 2.75 3.64
N VAL A 117 2.04 1.90 2.91
CA VAL A 117 1.92 0.47 3.18
C VAL A 117 3.29 -0.21 3.25
N SER A 118 4.20 0.12 2.32
CA SER A 118 5.56 -0.44 2.33
C SER A 118 6.36 -0.04 3.57
N ALA A 119 6.23 1.20 4.03
CA ALA A 119 6.93 1.68 5.22
C ALA A 119 6.30 1.16 6.52
N ALA A 120 4.96 1.14 6.60
CA ALA A 120 4.23 0.64 7.74
C ALA A 120 4.43 -0.86 7.98
N ALA A 121 4.71 -1.65 6.94
CA ALA A 121 5.14 -3.05 7.09
C ALA A 121 6.45 -3.19 7.91
N ALA A 122 7.34 -2.20 7.85
CA ALA A 122 8.57 -2.18 8.65
C ALA A 122 8.37 -1.50 10.01
N SER A 123 7.51 -0.49 10.09
CA SER A 123 7.18 0.21 11.33
C SER A 123 5.71 0.61 11.35
N PRO A 124 4.81 -0.23 11.92
CA PRO A 124 3.37 0.03 11.93
C PRO A 124 2.99 1.36 12.63
N GLY A 125 3.80 1.80 13.60
CA GLY A 125 3.59 3.06 14.32
C GLY A 125 3.77 4.32 13.48
N SER A 126 4.31 4.23 12.26
CA SER A 126 4.57 5.37 11.39
C SER A 126 3.36 5.81 10.54
N GLU A 127 2.26 5.04 10.53
CA GLU A 127 1.12 5.25 9.62
C GLU A 127 0.61 6.71 9.63
N ARG A 128 0.24 7.24 10.81
CA ARG A 128 -0.35 8.58 10.93
C ARG A 128 0.59 9.71 10.51
N GLU A 129 1.88 9.54 10.78
CA GLU A 129 2.89 10.51 10.40
C GLU A 129 3.04 10.54 8.88
N LEU A 130 3.14 9.37 8.25
CA LEU A 130 3.26 9.25 6.80
C LEU A 130 2.02 9.74 6.06
N LEU A 131 0.83 9.53 6.64
CA LEU A 131 -0.42 10.09 6.11
C LEU A 131 -0.43 11.61 6.11
N THR A 132 0.02 12.23 7.20
CA THR A 132 0.12 13.70 7.29
C THR A 132 1.01 14.23 6.18
N ILE A 133 2.18 13.63 6.00
CA ILE A 133 3.14 14.00 4.95
C ILE A 133 2.54 13.79 3.56
N ALA A 134 1.81 12.70 3.33
CA ALA A 134 1.17 12.46 2.04
C ALA A 134 0.16 13.54 1.66
N THR A 135 -0.50 14.18 2.64
CA THR A 135 -1.46 15.26 2.41
C THR A 135 -0.80 16.63 2.26
N THR A 136 0.30 16.89 2.98
CA THR A 136 0.92 18.24 3.03
C THR A 136 2.13 18.42 2.11
N ASN A 137 2.75 17.32 1.66
CA ASN A 137 4.03 17.34 0.97
C ASN A 137 3.96 16.65 -0.40
N SER A 138 5.05 16.80 -1.17
CA SER A 138 5.21 16.11 -2.45
C SER A 138 5.39 14.60 -2.28
N VAL A 139 5.08 13.84 -3.33
CA VAL A 139 5.32 12.39 -3.37
C VAL A 139 6.81 12.05 -3.18
N SER A 140 7.71 12.92 -3.61
CA SER A 140 9.17 12.73 -3.41
C SER A 140 9.55 12.78 -1.93
N GLU A 141 9.03 13.76 -1.19
CA GLU A 141 9.26 13.88 0.25
C GLU A 141 8.62 12.71 1.02
N LEU A 142 7.41 12.28 0.61
CA LEU A 142 6.79 11.08 1.17
C LEU A 142 7.68 9.84 0.98
N LYS A 143 8.23 9.65 -0.22
CA LYS A 143 9.13 8.52 -0.52
C LYS A 143 10.40 8.57 0.32
N GLU A 144 10.99 9.74 0.48
CA GLU A 144 12.17 9.94 1.32
C GLU A 144 11.87 9.61 2.79
N ARG A 145 10.73 10.08 3.31
CA ARG A 145 10.31 9.75 4.67
C ARG A 145 10.06 8.25 4.83
N CYS A 146 9.34 7.63 3.90
CA CYS A 146 9.11 6.19 3.89
C CYS A 146 10.43 5.40 3.86
N ALA A 147 11.42 5.84 3.08
CA ALA A 147 12.75 5.25 3.05
C ALA A 147 13.48 5.39 4.39
N THR A 148 13.38 6.56 5.03
CA THR A 148 13.96 6.82 6.36
C THR A 148 13.34 5.92 7.43
N VAL A 149 12.01 5.77 7.44
CA VAL A 149 11.30 4.86 8.35
C VAL A 149 11.78 3.42 8.18
N LYS A 150 11.88 2.94 6.94
CA LYS A 150 12.38 1.60 6.63
C LYS A 150 13.83 1.40 7.05
N ALA A 151 14.68 2.42 6.86
CA ALA A 151 16.08 2.37 7.26
C ALA A 151 16.23 2.32 8.79
N ALA A 152 15.47 3.14 9.53
CA ALA A 152 15.45 3.14 10.99
C ALA A 152 15.01 1.77 11.55
N ALA A 153 13.92 1.21 11.03
CA ALA A 153 13.45 -0.12 11.44
C ALA A 153 14.52 -1.23 11.24
N ARG A 154 15.30 -1.15 10.15
CA ARG A 154 16.42 -2.07 9.91
C ARG A 154 17.57 -1.86 10.89
N SER A 155 17.88 -0.60 11.24
CA SER A 155 18.90 -0.31 12.25
C SER A 155 18.51 -0.87 13.60
N ASP A 156 17.27 -0.63 14.04
CA ASP A 156 16.75 -1.13 15.31
C ASP A 156 16.83 -2.67 15.39
N GLU A 157 16.55 -3.35 14.26
CA GLU A 157 16.73 -4.79 14.14
C GLU A 157 18.20 -5.19 14.33
N LEU A 158 19.13 -4.57 13.59
CA LEU A 158 20.58 -4.84 13.71
C LEU A 158 21.11 -4.58 15.12
N ASP A 159 20.73 -3.46 15.74
CA ASP A 159 21.13 -3.11 17.11
C ASP A 159 20.62 -4.15 18.11
N ARG A 160 19.40 -4.66 17.90
CA ARG A 160 18.85 -5.76 18.69
C ARG A 160 19.67 -7.04 18.49
N TYR A 161 20.04 -7.38 17.26
CA TYR A 161 20.91 -8.52 16.95
C TYR A 161 22.28 -8.39 17.63
N GLU A 162 22.89 -7.21 17.59
CA GLU A 162 24.18 -6.92 18.21
C GLU A 162 24.12 -6.97 19.74
N ALA A 163 23.05 -6.42 20.34
CA ALA A 163 22.82 -6.49 21.78
C ALA A 163 22.69 -7.94 22.27
N ILE A 164 22.00 -8.81 21.51
CA ILE A 164 21.95 -10.24 21.79
C ILE A 164 23.33 -10.87 21.61
N ARG A 165 24.04 -10.54 20.52
CA ARG A 165 25.40 -11.04 20.23
C ARG A 165 26.38 -10.73 21.36
N ALA A 166 26.36 -9.52 21.92
CA ALA A 166 27.21 -9.09 23.02
C ALA A 166 26.91 -9.83 24.34
N ARG A 167 25.67 -10.29 24.53
CA ARG A 167 25.21 -11.04 25.71
C ARG A 167 25.22 -12.56 25.52
N ARG A 168 25.66 -13.05 24.35
CA ARG A 168 25.68 -14.48 24.04
C ARG A 168 26.48 -15.24 25.09
N ARG A 169 25.85 -16.24 25.69
CA ARG A 169 26.50 -17.13 26.65
C ARG A 169 25.91 -18.52 26.55
N LEU A 170 26.73 -19.51 26.84
CA LEU A 170 26.33 -20.88 27.06
C LEU A 170 27.00 -21.34 28.34
N ARG A 171 26.21 -21.64 29.36
CA ARG A 171 26.67 -22.27 30.59
C ARG A 171 25.96 -23.59 30.74
N HIS A 172 26.73 -24.63 31.05
CA HIS A 172 26.18 -25.91 31.45
C HIS A 172 26.87 -26.39 32.72
N PHE A 173 26.13 -27.09 33.56
CA PHE A 173 26.65 -27.74 34.75
C PHE A 173 25.76 -28.95 35.10
N ARG A 174 26.27 -29.83 35.96
CA ARG A 174 25.45 -30.86 36.60
C ARG A 174 25.32 -30.53 38.06
N ASP A 175 24.14 -30.71 38.61
CA ASP A 175 23.93 -30.58 40.05
C ASP A 175 24.47 -31.83 40.80
N PRO A 176 24.52 -31.80 42.14
CA PRO A 176 24.95 -32.95 42.94
C PRO A 176 24.04 -34.18 42.82
N ASP A 177 22.76 -33.99 42.45
CA ASP A 177 21.77 -35.06 42.27
C ASP A 177 21.85 -35.68 40.86
N GLY A 178 22.70 -35.14 39.99
CA GLY A 178 22.97 -35.61 38.63
C GLY A 178 22.16 -34.95 37.52
N ALA A 179 21.30 -33.98 37.82
CA ALA A 179 20.51 -33.26 36.81
C ALA A 179 21.40 -32.35 35.97
N PHE A 180 21.12 -32.29 34.67
CA PHE A 180 21.85 -31.45 33.72
C PHE A 180 21.15 -30.10 33.56
N HIS A 181 21.91 -29.02 33.76
CA HIS A 181 21.44 -27.65 33.57
C HIS A 181 22.10 -27.00 32.36
N LEU A 182 21.30 -26.22 31.62
CA LEU A 182 21.73 -25.44 30.46
C LEU A 182 21.13 -24.04 30.54
N ASP A 183 21.98 -23.01 30.56
CA ASP A 183 21.61 -21.61 30.39
C ASP A 183 22.24 -21.11 29.08
N ALA A 184 21.40 -20.69 28.14
CA ALA A 184 21.81 -20.23 26.83
C ALA A 184 21.14 -18.90 26.47
N VAL A 185 21.94 -17.93 26.05
CA VAL A 185 21.48 -16.74 25.34
C VAL A 185 22.10 -16.79 23.96
N LEU A 186 21.25 -16.95 22.95
CA LEU A 186 21.64 -17.10 21.56
C LEU A 186 20.85 -16.10 20.71
N THR A 187 21.35 -15.84 19.51
CA THR A 187 20.62 -15.08 18.51
C THR A 187 19.59 -15.98 17.83
N PRO A 188 18.38 -15.46 17.51
CA PRO A 188 17.37 -16.22 16.77
C PRO A 188 17.89 -16.80 15.46
#